data_AF-A0A952H7M6-F1
#
_entry.id   AF-A0A952H7M6-F1
#
_cell.length_a   1.000
_cell.length_b   1.000
_cell.length_c   1.000
_cell.angle_alpha   90.00
_cell.angle_beta   90.00
_cell.angle_gamma   90.00
#
_symmetry.space_group_name_H-M   'P 1'
#
loop_
_entity.id
_entity.type
_entity.pdbx_description
1 polymer ?
#
loop_
_entity_poly.entity_id
_entity_poly.type
_entity_poly.pdbx_seq_one_letter_code
_entity_poly.pdbx_strand_id
1 'polypeptide(L)'
;MALMDRYRGSHEDFDHYVVPAVAAIKQQKDTIATLVELARMGVPAQKLRLVFNMLGEATSVAEAFRPLLAFLQEQPLACADTACRLGSNEVYESLKVSGQGVDDLLNDDTDYKAAIAQTADANEKLALARKLAARRLAIGVAPELDACFDALRLGMTVAPLVRVA
;
A
#
# COMPACT_ATOMS: atom_id res chain seq x y z
N MET A 1 18.28 -0.18 -6.75
CA MET A 1 19.09 -1.31 -6.25
C MET A 1 20.58 -0.98 -6.13
N ALA A 2 21.10 0.07 -6.78
CA ALA A 2 22.50 0.51 -6.71
C ALA A 2 23.15 0.58 -5.30
N LEU A 3 22.40 0.91 -4.24
CA LEU A 3 22.93 0.86 -2.86
C LEU A 3 23.12 -0.58 -2.36
N MET A 4 22.17 -1.48 -2.59
CA MET A 4 22.29 -2.90 -2.23
C MET A 4 23.38 -3.60 -3.05
N ASP A 5 23.56 -3.20 -4.33
CA ASP A 5 24.66 -3.69 -5.16
C ASP A 5 26.03 -3.22 -4.64
N ARG A 6 26.10 -1.97 -4.17
CA ARG A 6 27.31 -1.39 -3.59
C ARG A 6 27.67 -2.05 -2.26
N TYR A 7 26.68 -2.28 -1.40
CA TYR A 7 26.82 -2.98 -0.13
C TYR A 7 26.46 -4.46 -0.30
N ARG A 8 27.33 -5.21 -0.97
CA ARG A 8 27.13 -6.65 -1.22
C ARG A 8 26.77 -7.40 0.07
N GLY A 9 25.74 -8.24 0.00
CA GLY A 9 25.20 -8.98 1.15
C GLY A 9 24.12 -8.22 1.94
N SER A 10 23.97 -6.90 1.79
CA SER A 10 22.94 -6.14 2.53
C SER A 10 21.50 -6.55 2.20
N HIS A 11 21.28 -7.27 1.10
CA HIS A 11 19.97 -7.84 0.79
C HIS A 11 19.58 -9.01 1.71
N GLU A 12 20.53 -9.55 2.48
CA GLU A 12 20.27 -10.64 3.42
C GLU A 12 19.70 -10.11 4.76
N ASP A 13 19.96 -8.84 5.09
CA ASP A 13 19.58 -8.20 6.35
C ASP A 13 18.07 -7.98 6.51
N PHE A 14 17.30 -8.09 5.42
CA PHE A 14 15.86 -7.89 5.43
C PHE A 14 15.13 -9.22 5.59
N ASP A 15 14.21 -9.29 6.55
CA ASP A 15 13.30 -10.42 6.72
C ASP A 15 12.33 -10.53 5.54
N HIS A 16 11.85 -9.37 5.08
CA HIS A 16 10.88 -9.26 4.01
C HIS A 16 11.10 -8.03 3.14
N TYR A 17 10.62 -8.12 1.91
CA TYR A 17 10.55 -7.03 0.95
C TYR A 17 9.11 -6.84 0.51
N VAL A 18 8.54 -5.69 0.83
CA VAL A 18 7.21 -5.32 0.38
C VAL A 18 7.33 -4.47 -0.90
N VAL A 19 6.80 -4.97 -2.00
CA VAL A 19 6.87 -4.33 -3.31
C VAL A 19 5.46 -3.90 -3.72
N PRO A 20 5.15 -2.60 -3.70
CA PRO A 20 3.87 -2.11 -4.18
C PRO A 20 3.80 -2.12 -5.70
N ALA A 21 2.65 -2.51 -6.24
CA ALA A 21 2.34 -2.48 -7.67
C ALA A 21 1.12 -1.58 -7.89
N VAL A 22 1.12 -0.76 -8.94
CA VAL A 22 -0.06 -0.01 -9.38
C VAL A 22 -0.56 -0.54 -10.73
N ALA A 23 -1.87 -0.45 -10.97
CA ALA A 23 -2.53 -1.15 -12.09
C ALA A 23 -2.10 -0.69 -13.49
N ALA A 24 -1.50 0.49 -13.62
CA ALA A 24 -1.05 0.99 -14.92
C ALA A 24 0.08 0.09 -15.50
N ILE A 25 -0.05 -0.26 -16.79
CA ILE A 25 0.78 -1.28 -17.46
C ILE A 25 2.28 -1.02 -17.37
N LYS A 26 2.71 0.25 -17.51
CA LYS A 26 4.13 0.61 -17.42
C LYS A 26 4.68 0.29 -16.03
N GLN A 27 3.95 0.68 -14.99
CA GLN A 27 4.32 0.45 -13.61
C GLN A 27 4.26 -1.03 -13.21
N GLN A 28 3.34 -1.82 -13.78
CA GLN A 28 3.38 -3.28 -13.63
C GLN A 28 4.67 -3.87 -14.22
N LYS A 29 5.13 -3.39 -15.39
CA LYS A 29 6.41 -3.82 -15.97
C LYS A 29 7.60 -3.42 -15.08
N ASP A 30 7.57 -2.22 -14.51
CA ASP A 30 8.61 -1.75 -13.58
C ASP A 30 8.63 -2.60 -12.29
N THR A 31 7.45 -3.04 -11.82
CA THR A 31 7.31 -3.98 -10.69
C THR A 31 7.94 -5.33 -11.03
N ILE A 32 7.61 -5.90 -12.19
CA ILE A 32 8.19 -7.17 -12.68
C ILE A 32 9.72 -7.07 -12.75
N ALA A 33 10.25 -5.98 -13.31
CA ALA A 33 11.69 -5.74 -13.40
C ALA A 33 12.34 -5.69 -12.01
N THR A 34 11.68 -5.05 -11.04
CA THR A 34 12.13 -5.00 -9.64
C THR A 34 12.18 -6.39 -9.01
N LEU A 35 11.15 -7.22 -9.21
CA LEU A 35 11.11 -8.60 -8.70
C LEU A 35 12.22 -9.47 -9.30
N VAL A 36 12.44 -9.37 -10.62
CA VAL A 36 13.51 -10.09 -11.33
C VAL A 36 14.88 -9.71 -10.78
N GLU A 37 15.11 -8.43 -10.52
CA GLU A 37 16.41 -7.98 -10.04
C GLU A 37 16.64 -8.34 -8.56
N LEU A 38 15.61 -8.29 -7.70
CA LEU A 38 15.67 -8.82 -6.33
C LEU A 38 16.01 -10.32 -6.35
N ALA A 39 15.37 -11.10 -7.21
CA ALA A 39 15.69 -12.51 -7.38
C ALA A 39 17.14 -12.74 -7.87
N ARG A 40 17.64 -11.91 -8.81
CA ARG A 40 19.04 -11.97 -9.28
C ARG A 40 20.05 -11.65 -8.19
N MET A 41 19.71 -10.76 -7.27
CA MET A 41 20.54 -10.47 -6.10
C MET A 41 20.54 -11.61 -5.08
N GLY A 42 19.69 -12.62 -5.22
CA GLY A 42 19.62 -13.77 -4.32
C GLY A 42 18.50 -13.68 -3.28
N VAL A 43 17.61 -12.68 -3.37
CA VAL A 43 16.47 -12.57 -2.45
C VAL A 43 15.49 -13.72 -2.69
N PRO A 44 15.18 -14.55 -1.67
CA PRO A 44 14.24 -15.65 -1.82
C PRO A 44 12.81 -15.17 -2.10
N ALA A 45 12.10 -15.86 -2.99
CA ALA A 45 10.71 -15.54 -3.34
C ALA A 45 9.76 -15.54 -2.12
N GLN A 46 10.07 -16.35 -1.09
CA GLN A 46 9.32 -16.39 0.17
C GLN A 46 9.48 -15.13 1.03
N LYS A 47 10.48 -14.27 0.75
CA LYS A 47 10.65 -12.97 1.42
C LYS A 47 9.99 -11.82 0.67
N LEU A 48 9.69 -11.98 -0.63
CA LEU A 48 9.07 -10.97 -1.48
C LEU A 48 7.53 -11.00 -1.32
N ARG A 49 6.92 -9.85 -0.99
CA ARG A 49 5.48 -9.67 -0.79
C ARG A 49 4.97 -8.56 -1.70
N LEU A 50 3.89 -8.83 -2.43
CA LEU A 50 3.22 -7.80 -3.25
C LEU A 50 2.10 -7.10 -2.50
N VAL A 51 1.99 -5.79 -2.73
CA VAL A 51 0.81 -4.97 -2.38
C VAL A 51 0.20 -4.44 -3.67
N PHE A 52 -1.07 -4.75 -3.92
CA PHE A 52 -1.83 -4.21 -5.05
C PHE A 52 -2.37 -2.82 -4.69
N ASN A 53 -1.60 -1.80 -5.01
CA ASN A 53 -1.83 -0.42 -4.59
C ASN A 53 -2.67 0.37 -5.60
N MET A 54 -3.36 1.41 -5.11
CA MET A 54 -4.21 2.32 -5.90
C MET A 54 -5.27 1.59 -6.74
N LEU A 55 -5.88 0.54 -6.19
CA LEU A 55 -6.96 -0.15 -6.88
C LEU A 55 -8.16 0.79 -7.05
N GLY A 56 -8.78 0.74 -8.23
CA GLY A 56 -10.03 1.47 -8.50
C GLY A 56 -11.25 0.76 -7.92
N GLU A 57 -12.26 1.53 -7.50
CA GLU A 57 -13.43 1.02 -6.78
C GLU A 57 -14.23 -0.07 -7.53
N ALA A 58 -14.22 -0.03 -8.87
CA ALA A 58 -15.02 -0.91 -9.73
C ALA A 58 -14.21 -1.98 -10.47
N THR A 59 -13.00 -2.31 -10.01
CA THR A 59 -12.15 -3.30 -10.69
C THR A 59 -11.56 -4.29 -9.70
N SER A 60 -11.63 -5.58 -10.04
CA SER A 60 -10.99 -6.60 -9.22
C SER A 60 -9.46 -6.56 -9.39
N VAL A 61 -8.73 -7.05 -8.38
CA VAL A 61 -7.27 -7.21 -8.49
C VAL A 61 -6.89 -8.09 -9.68
N ALA A 62 -7.65 -9.18 -9.91
CA ALA A 62 -7.43 -10.11 -10.99
C ALA A 62 -7.47 -9.43 -12.37
N GLU A 63 -8.40 -8.51 -12.59
CA GLU A 63 -8.53 -7.75 -13.83
C GLU A 63 -7.46 -6.67 -13.94
N ALA A 64 -7.31 -5.85 -12.90
CA ALA A 64 -6.41 -4.70 -12.88
C ALA A 64 -4.93 -5.10 -13.02
N PHE A 65 -4.54 -6.24 -12.43
CA PHE A 65 -3.15 -6.70 -12.35
C PHE A 65 -2.89 -7.98 -13.15
N ARG A 66 -3.76 -8.29 -14.12
CA ARG A 66 -3.66 -9.51 -14.95
C ARG A 66 -2.24 -9.76 -15.50
N PRO A 67 -1.51 -8.78 -16.08
CA PRO A 67 -0.15 -9.01 -16.57
C PRO A 67 0.83 -9.45 -15.48
N LEU A 68 0.81 -8.78 -14.32
CA LEU A 68 1.67 -9.12 -13.18
C LEU A 68 1.33 -10.48 -12.57
N LEU A 69 0.05 -10.78 -12.43
CA LEU A 69 -0.42 -12.07 -11.91
C LEU A 69 -0.05 -13.23 -12.84
N ALA A 70 -0.25 -13.07 -14.16
CA ALA A 70 0.13 -14.06 -15.14
C ALA A 70 1.65 -14.32 -15.12
N PHE A 71 2.46 -13.26 -15.03
CA PHE A 71 3.91 -13.40 -14.86
C PHE A 71 4.27 -14.22 -13.62
N LEU A 72 3.64 -13.96 -12.47
CA LEU A 72 3.93 -14.68 -11.23
C LEU A 72 3.48 -16.14 -11.25
N GLN A 73 2.46 -16.48 -12.03
CA GLN A 73 2.06 -17.87 -12.26
C GLN A 73 3.09 -18.64 -13.08
N GLU A 74 3.69 -17.99 -14.09
CA GLU A 74 4.75 -18.59 -14.91
C GLU A 74 6.11 -18.60 -14.19
N GLN A 75 6.39 -17.57 -13.40
CA GLN A 75 7.64 -17.35 -12.68
C GLN A 75 7.34 -16.96 -11.23
N PRO A 76 7.33 -17.93 -10.29
CA PRO A 76 6.94 -17.71 -8.89
C PRO A 76 8.06 -17.01 -8.10
N LEU A 77 8.39 -15.78 -8.50
CA LEU A 77 9.45 -14.95 -7.91
C LEU A 77 9.00 -14.21 -6.64
N ALA A 78 7.71 -14.15 -6.35
CA ALA A 78 7.19 -13.48 -5.16
C ALA A 78 5.92 -14.15 -4.65
N CYS A 79 5.57 -13.87 -3.40
CA CYS A 79 4.28 -14.23 -2.84
C CYS A 79 3.27 -13.10 -3.12
N ALA A 80 2.13 -13.44 -3.70
CA ALA A 80 1.07 -12.50 -3.99
C ALA A 80 -0.25 -13.00 -3.41
N ASP A 81 -0.95 -12.13 -2.70
CA ASP A 81 -2.27 -12.41 -2.14
C ASP A 81 -3.20 -11.28 -2.59
N THR A 82 -4.27 -11.59 -3.31
CA THR A 82 -5.17 -10.55 -3.83
C THR A 82 -5.90 -9.79 -2.72
N ALA A 83 -5.91 -10.29 -1.49
CA ALA A 83 -6.37 -9.55 -0.31
C ALA A 83 -5.39 -8.46 0.13
N CYS A 84 -4.11 -8.54 -0.26
CA CYS A 84 -3.10 -7.52 0.02
C CYS A 84 -3.24 -6.36 -0.98
N ARG A 85 -4.30 -5.57 -0.80
CA ARG A 85 -4.67 -4.47 -1.71
C ARG A 85 -5.02 -3.22 -0.95
N LEU A 86 -4.77 -2.07 -1.57
CA LEU A 86 -5.18 -0.76 -1.09
C LEU A 86 -5.90 -0.01 -2.20
N GLY A 87 -7.07 0.55 -1.89
CA GLY A 87 -7.82 1.41 -2.78
C GLY A 87 -7.17 2.78 -2.95
N SER A 88 -7.51 3.45 -4.04
CA SER A 88 -7.24 4.89 -4.15
C SER A 88 -8.11 5.66 -3.16
N ASN A 89 -7.54 6.59 -2.40
CA ASN A 89 -8.29 7.43 -1.48
C ASN A 89 -7.64 8.80 -1.31
N GLU A 90 -8.44 9.87 -1.28
CA GLU A 90 -7.97 11.26 -1.14
C GLU A 90 -7.28 11.54 0.20
N VAL A 91 -7.54 10.70 1.23
CA VAL A 91 -6.89 10.84 2.54
C VAL A 91 -5.37 10.79 2.43
N TYR A 92 -4.81 9.99 1.53
CA TYR A 92 -3.36 9.84 1.39
C TYR A 92 -2.69 11.13 0.91
N GLU A 93 -3.34 11.90 0.03
CA GLU A 93 -2.83 13.22 -0.38
C GLU A 93 -2.96 14.24 0.76
N SER A 94 -4.04 14.18 1.55
CA SER A 94 -4.19 15.03 2.74
C SER A 94 -3.08 14.77 3.77
N LEU A 95 -2.77 13.50 4.04
CA LEU A 95 -1.74 13.07 5.00
C LEU A 95 -0.34 13.47 4.55
N LYS A 96 -0.06 13.41 3.24
CA LYS A 96 1.21 13.84 2.66
C LYS A 96 1.50 15.33 2.92
N VAL A 97 0.47 16.17 2.89
CA VAL A 97 0.61 17.62 3.15
C VAL A 97 0.79 17.91 4.63
N SER A 98 0.11 17.18 5.52
CA SER A 98 0.20 17.41 6.97
C SER A 98 1.36 16.70 7.66
N GLY A 99 1.94 15.67 7.04
CA GLY A 99 2.98 14.83 7.65
C GLY A 99 2.44 13.86 8.72
N GLN A 100 1.12 13.74 8.85
CA GLN A 100 0.46 12.85 9.79
C GLN A 100 0.31 11.44 9.22
N GLY A 101 0.15 10.45 10.10
CA GLY A 101 -0.32 9.11 9.77
C GLY A 101 -1.85 8.98 9.85
N VAL A 102 -2.37 7.85 9.37
CA VAL A 102 -3.80 7.51 9.51
C VAL A 102 -4.19 7.43 10.98
N ASP A 103 -3.35 6.83 11.82
CA ASP A 103 -3.58 6.72 13.26
C ASP A 103 -3.70 8.06 13.96
N ASP A 104 -2.96 9.08 13.53
CA ASP A 104 -3.07 10.44 14.09
C ASP A 104 -4.48 10.99 13.85
N LEU A 105 -5.07 10.75 12.67
CA LEU A 105 -6.43 11.19 12.36
C LEU A 105 -7.49 10.35 13.08
N LEU A 106 -7.25 9.06 13.29
CA LEU A 106 -8.17 8.18 14.03
C LEU A 106 -8.24 8.56 15.50
N ASN A 107 -7.08 8.89 16.09
CA ASN A 107 -6.93 9.22 17.51
C ASN A 107 -7.19 10.70 17.82
N ASP A 108 -7.35 11.56 16.82
CA ASP A 108 -7.74 12.96 17.00
C ASP A 108 -9.15 13.06 17.59
N ASP A 109 -9.29 13.56 18.81
CA ASP A 109 -10.56 13.67 19.53
C ASP A 109 -11.30 14.99 19.28
N THR A 110 -10.77 15.87 18.43
CA THR A 110 -11.36 17.20 18.15
C THR A 110 -12.80 17.09 17.64
N ASP A 111 -13.73 17.78 18.30
CA ASP A 111 -15.10 17.97 17.80
C ASP A 111 -15.12 19.04 16.70
N TYR A 112 -14.71 18.62 15.50
CA TYR A 112 -14.71 19.48 14.33
C TYR A 112 -16.09 20.04 13.99
N LYS A 113 -17.20 19.34 14.31
CA LYS A 113 -18.53 19.86 14.02
C LYS A 113 -18.83 21.07 14.91
N ALA A 114 -18.51 20.98 16.20
CA ALA A 114 -18.63 22.09 17.13
C ALA A 114 -17.72 23.26 16.73
N ALA A 115 -16.45 22.99 16.40
CA ALA A 115 -15.50 24.02 15.98
C ALA A 115 -15.95 24.76 14.71
N ILE A 116 -16.46 24.04 13.70
CA ILE A 116 -17.01 24.61 12.46
C ILE A 116 -18.23 25.50 12.72
N ALA A 117 -19.06 25.13 13.71
CA ALA A 117 -20.26 25.90 14.06
C ALA A 117 -19.93 27.18 14.83
N GLN A 118 -18.82 27.19 15.58
CA GLN A 118 -18.41 28.31 16.43
C GLN A 118 -17.58 29.36 15.67
N THR A 119 -16.86 28.99 14.61
CA THR A 119 -16.07 29.97 13.85
C THR A 119 -16.94 30.79 12.88
N ALA A 120 -16.66 32.09 12.84
CA ALA A 120 -17.24 33.02 11.86
C ALA A 120 -16.30 33.27 10.65
N ASP A 121 -15.03 32.89 10.74
CA ASP A 121 -14.05 33.06 9.67
C ASP A 121 -14.25 31.96 8.61
N ALA A 122 -14.49 32.37 7.36
CA ALA A 122 -14.75 31.45 6.26
C ALA A 122 -13.54 30.55 5.91
N ASN A 123 -12.32 31.06 6.01
CA ASN A 123 -11.10 30.30 5.74
C ASN A 123 -10.85 29.28 6.85
N GLU A 124 -11.03 29.68 8.11
CA GLU A 124 -10.91 28.77 9.25
C GLU A 124 -11.98 27.65 9.19
N LYS A 125 -13.22 28.02 8.84
CA LYS A 125 -14.31 27.07 8.65
C LYS A 125 -13.98 26.02 7.59
N LEU A 126 -13.41 26.44 6.47
CA LEU A 126 -12.97 25.56 5.40
C LEU A 126 -11.84 24.64 5.85
N ALA A 127 -10.87 25.16 6.62
CA ALA A 127 -9.77 24.36 7.15
C ALA A 127 -10.27 23.27 8.12
N LEU A 128 -11.19 23.61 9.03
CA LEU A 128 -11.80 22.65 9.95
C LEU A 128 -12.65 21.60 9.21
N ALA A 129 -13.39 22.01 8.18
CA ALA A 129 -14.16 21.09 7.34
C ALA A 129 -13.26 20.08 6.62
N ARG A 130 -12.08 20.52 6.12
CA ARG A 130 -11.09 19.63 5.50
C ARG A 130 -10.53 18.62 6.50
N LYS A 131 -10.20 19.04 7.73
CA LYS A 131 -9.75 18.12 8.80
C LYS A 131 -10.80 17.08 9.15
N LEU A 132 -12.07 17.48 9.27
CA LEU A 132 -13.19 16.55 9.48
C LEU A 132 -13.34 15.55 8.33
N ALA A 133 -13.23 16.01 7.08
CA ALA A 133 -13.29 15.15 5.91
C ALA A 133 -12.14 14.12 5.90
N ALA A 134 -10.91 14.56 6.15
CA ALA A 134 -9.74 13.70 6.25
C ALA A 134 -9.91 12.63 7.35
N ARG A 135 -10.39 13.00 8.54
CA ARG A 135 -10.68 12.05 9.63
C ARG A 135 -11.71 10.99 9.22
N ARG A 136 -12.76 11.38 8.50
CA ARG A 136 -13.79 10.43 8.03
C ARG A 136 -13.24 9.47 6.98
N LEU A 137 -12.42 9.96 6.05
CA LEU A 137 -11.77 9.11 5.09
C LEU A 137 -10.78 8.15 5.77
N ALA A 138 -10.03 8.62 6.78
CA ALA A 138 -9.15 7.79 7.60
C ALA A 138 -9.90 6.62 8.26
N ILE A 139 -11.07 6.90 8.86
CA ILE A 139 -11.96 5.87 9.42
C ILE A 139 -12.36 4.85 8.34
N GLY A 140 -12.65 5.32 7.12
CA GLY A 140 -13.04 4.44 6.01
C GLY A 140 -11.90 3.53 5.51
N VAL A 141 -10.66 4.01 5.49
CA VAL A 141 -9.51 3.23 4.99
C VAL A 141 -8.86 2.33 6.05
N ALA A 142 -9.05 2.61 7.34
CA ALA A 142 -8.39 1.87 8.41
C ALA A 142 -8.62 0.34 8.33
N PRO A 143 -9.86 -0.18 8.15
CA PRO A 143 -10.06 -1.62 8.02
C PRO A 143 -9.39 -2.22 6.77
N GLU A 144 -9.24 -1.45 5.69
CA GLU A 144 -8.54 -1.90 4.49
C GLU A 144 -7.02 -1.97 4.71
N LEU A 145 -6.45 -1.00 5.43
CA LEU A 145 -5.04 -1.00 5.81
C LEU A 145 -4.71 -2.20 6.70
N ASP A 146 -5.55 -2.47 7.72
CA ASP A 146 -5.40 -3.62 8.60
C ASP A 146 -5.48 -4.94 7.82
N ALA A 147 -6.51 -5.09 6.98
CA ALA A 147 -6.67 -6.28 6.14
C ALA A 147 -5.50 -6.48 5.16
N CYS A 148 -4.99 -5.40 4.58
CA CYS A 148 -3.82 -5.43 3.71
C CYS A 148 -2.56 -5.88 4.46
N PHE A 149 -2.35 -5.35 5.67
CA PHE A 149 -1.22 -5.71 6.54
C PHE A 149 -1.29 -7.17 6.97
N ASP A 150 -2.45 -7.65 7.41
CA ASP A 150 -2.67 -9.05 7.77
C ASP A 150 -2.40 -9.99 6.59
N ALA A 151 -2.84 -9.60 5.38
CA ALA A 151 -2.62 -10.39 4.16
C ALA A 151 -1.14 -10.51 3.76
N LEU A 152 -0.27 -9.57 4.17
CA LEU A 152 1.18 -9.68 3.95
C LEU A 152 1.79 -10.87 4.68
N ARG A 153 1.19 -11.31 5.80
CA ARG A 153 1.67 -12.44 6.60
C ARG A 153 3.18 -12.35 6.88
N LEU A 154 3.61 -11.16 7.28
CA LEU A 154 5.01 -10.91 7.67
C LEU A 154 5.33 -11.77 8.91
N GLY A 155 6.54 -12.32 8.97
CA GLY A 155 6.96 -13.25 10.03
C GLY A 155 6.45 -14.69 9.85
N MET A 156 5.69 -14.99 8.79
CA MET A 156 5.29 -16.35 8.44
C MET A 156 6.10 -16.88 7.25
N THR A 157 6.42 -18.18 7.27
CA THR A 157 6.93 -18.87 6.08
C THR A 157 5.78 -19.14 5.12
N VAL A 158 5.84 -18.55 3.92
CA VAL A 158 4.80 -18.65 2.91
C VAL A 158 5.40 -19.19 1.61
N ALA A 159 4.73 -20.15 0.98
CA ALA A 159 5.14 -20.63 -0.34
C ALA A 159 4.91 -19.53 -1.40
N PRO A 160 5.80 -19.40 -2.41
CA PRO A 160 5.67 -18.41 -3.47
C PRO A 160 4.56 -18.83 -4.43
N LEU A 161 3.34 -18.43 -4.10
CA LEU A 161 2.12 -18.75 -4.81
C LEU A 161 1.27 -17.48 -4.92
N VAL A 162 0.49 -17.42 -6.00
CA VAL A 162 -0.59 -16.44 -6.16
C VAL A 162 -1.82 -17.00 -5.44
N ARG A 163 -2.27 -16.32 -4.38
CA ARG A 163 -3.53 -16.60 -3.69
C ARG A 163 -4.59 -15.65 -4.19
N VAL A 164 -5.72 -16.22 -4.59
CA VAL A 164 -6.93 -15.49 -4.93
C VAL A 164 -7.91 -15.70 -3.78
N ALA A 165 -8.43 -14.60 -3.24
CA ALA A 165 -9.46 -14.62 -2.20
C ALA A 165 -10.82 -15.03 -2.77
#